data_AF-A0A961JFS6-F1
#
_entry.id   AF-A0A961JFS6-F1
#
_cell.length_a   1.000
_cell.length_b   1.000
_cell.length_c   1.000
_cell.angle_alpha   90.00
_cell.angle_beta   90.00
_cell.angle_gamma   90.00
#
_symmetry.space_group_name_H-M   'P 1'
#
loop_
_entity.id
_entity.type
_entity.pdbx_description
1 polymer ?
#
loop_
_entity_poly.entity_id
_entity_poly.type
_entity_poly.pdbx_seq_one_letter_code
_entity_poly.pdbx_strand_id
1 'polypeptide(L)'
;MPRLVRLYIRHCAIGFAISAAFVAMLLRADVAGLGGLVARSDSALLAVLMLWVMNGIVFAGVQFAWAIMAMADRDDPPEGGQPVPVAVEKRRDHQATVGY
;
A
#
# COMPACT_ATOMS: atom_id res chain seq x y z
N MET A 1 -17.13 4.98 4.74
CA MET A 1 -16.24 4.98 3.56
C MET A 1 -15.51 3.65 3.48
N PRO A 2 -15.45 3.00 2.30
CA PRO A 2 -14.83 1.68 2.13
C PRO A 2 -13.39 1.65 2.67
N ARG A 3 -13.03 0.57 3.37
CA ARG A 3 -11.78 0.47 4.17
C ARG A 3 -10.51 0.65 3.33
N LEU A 4 -10.55 0.29 2.05
CA LEU A 4 -9.44 0.44 1.11
C LEU A 4 -9.05 1.92 0.88
N VAL A 5 -10.03 2.81 0.67
CA VAL A 5 -9.77 4.24 0.42
C VAL A 5 -9.14 4.92 1.64
N ARG A 6 -9.54 4.51 2.85
CA ARG A 6 -8.96 5.02 4.10
C ARG A 6 -7.53 4.53 4.33
N LEU A 7 -7.23 3.29 3.95
CA LEU A 7 -5.86 2.76 3.98
C LEU A 7 -4.99 3.52 2.98
N TYR A 8 -5.49 3.72 1.76
CA TYR A 8 -4.84 4.46 0.69
C TYR A 8 -4.41 5.88 1.09
N ILE A 9 -5.35 6.71 1.58
CA ILE A 9 -5.06 8.10 1.97
C ILE A 9 -3.98 8.15 3.07
N ARG A 10 -3.97 7.17 3.97
CA ARG A 10 -2.97 7.10 5.05
C ARG A 10 -1.56 6.86 4.51
N HIS A 11 -1.38 5.99 3.52
CA HIS A 11 -0.07 5.76 2.90
C HIS A 11 0.42 6.96 2.08
N CYS A 12 -0.47 7.63 1.35
CA CYS A 12 -0.14 8.89 0.67
C CYS A 12 0.30 9.99 1.65
N ALA A 13 -0.41 10.13 2.77
CA ALA A 13 -0.05 11.09 3.82
C ALA A 13 1.32 10.78 4.44
N ILE A 14 1.67 9.50 4.61
CA ILE A 14 2.99 9.08 5.08
C ILE A 14 4.08 9.46 4.06
N GLY A 15 3.86 9.20 2.76
CA GLY A 15 4.80 9.61 1.71
C GLY A 15 5.00 11.12 1.65
N PHE A 16 3.92 11.88 1.80
CA PHE A 16 3.96 13.34 1.86
C PHE A 16 4.71 13.85 3.11
N ALA A 17 4.52 13.21 4.27
CA ALA A 17 5.24 13.56 5.48
C ALA A 17 6.75 13.25 5.36
N ILE A 18 7.12 12.11 4.77
CA ILE A 18 8.52 11.75 4.51
C ILE A 18 9.18 12.76 3.58
N SER A 19 8.45 13.26 2.58
CA SER A 19 8.97 14.30 1.67
C SER A 19 9.32 15.61 2.39
N ALA A 20 8.62 15.95 3.48
CA ALA A 20 8.94 17.13 4.27
C ALA A 20 10.34 16.99 4.91
N ALA A 21 10.62 15.81 5.47
CA ALA A 21 11.93 15.50 6.02
C ALA A 21 13.02 15.51 4.94
N PHE A 22 12.72 14.98 3.75
CA PHE A 22 13.63 15.01 2.61
C PHE A 22 13.95 16.44 2.16
N VAL A 23 12.94 17.30 2.01
CA VAL A 23 13.15 18.70 1.63
C VAL A 23 13.90 19.47 2.71
N ALA A 24 13.62 19.25 3.99
CA ALA A 24 14.41 19.83 5.08
C ALA A 24 15.89 19.41 4.99
N MET A 25 16.16 18.15 4.62
CA MET A 25 17.52 17.65 4.41
C MET A 25 18.20 18.31 3.20
N LEU A 26 17.48 18.50 2.08
CA LEU A 26 18.00 19.21 0.90
C LEU A 26 18.39 20.65 1.21
N LEU A 27 17.53 21.37 1.94
CA LEU A 27 17.79 22.76 2.33
C LEU A 27 18.96 22.84 3.32
N ARG A 28 19.08 21.89 4.25
CA ARG A 28 20.19 21.86 5.23
C ARG A 28 21.53 21.49 4.59
N ALA A 29 21.51 20.60 3.59
CA ALA A 29 22.71 20.22 2.83
C ALA A 29 23.09 21.24 1.75
N ASP A 30 22.29 22.30 1.58
CA ASP A 30 22.45 23.33 0.56
C ASP A 30 22.74 22.76 -0.84
N VAL A 31 21.96 21.74 -1.21
CA VAL A 31 22.17 21.02 -2.48
C VAL A 31 22.04 22.02 -3.63
N ALA A 32 23.09 22.16 -4.42
CA ALA A 32 23.19 23.13 -5.52
C ALA A 32 22.97 24.61 -5.11
N GLY A 33 23.18 24.97 -3.84
CA GLY A 33 22.98 26.33 -3.34
C GLY A 33 21.50 26.72 -3.08
N LEU A 34 20.59 25.75 -3.13
CA LEU A 34 19.15 25.98 -2.96
C LEU A 34 18.78 26.49 -1.57
N GLY A 35 19.44 26.01 -0.52
CA GLY A 35 19.18 26.43 0.86
C GLY A 35 19.56 27.90 1.06
N GLY A 36 20.72 28.30 0.54
CA GLY A 36 21.16 29.70 0.53
C GLY A 36 20.24 30.60 -0.31
N LEU A 37 19.78 30.11 -1.47
CA LEU A 37 18.89 30.86 -2.36
C LEU A 37 17.51 31.09 -1.76
N VAL A 38 16.95 30.05 -1.14
CA VAL A 38 15.66 30.12 -0.44
C VAL A 38 15.76 31.04 0.78
N ALA A 39 16.84 30.97 1.55
CA ALA A 39 17.03 31.79 2.75
C ALA A 39 17.18 33.30 2.47
N ARG A 40 17.65 33.68 1.28
CA ARG A 40 17.80 35.08 0.86
C ARG A 40 16.62 35.63 0.07
N SER A 41 15.64 34.80 -0.27
CA SER A 41 14.49 35.21 -1.07
C SER A 41 13.38 35.79 -0.18
N ASP A 42 12.81 36.92 -0.58
CA ASP A 42 11.61 37.51 0.06
C ASP A 42 10.40 36.55 0.03
N SER A 43 10.44 35.55 -0.84
CA SER A 43 9.44 34.49 -1.00
C SER A 43 9.91 33.12 -0.49
N ALA A 44 10.77 33.08 0.54
CA ALA A 44 11.31 31.85 1.12
C ALA A 44 10.22 30.82 1.45
N LEU A 45 9.13 31.25 2.09
CA LEU A 45 8.01 30.36 2.47
C LEU A 45 7.36 29.71 1.24
N LEU A 46 7.11 30.49 0.19
CA LEU A 46 6.50 29.99 -1.05
C LEU A 46 7.44 29.03 -1.78
N ALA A 47 8.74 29.32 -1.79
CA ALA A 47 9.75 28.46 -2.39
C ALA A 47 9.84 27.11 -1.67
N VAL A 48 9.86 27.11 -0.33
CA VAL A 48 9.84 25.88 0.48
C VAL A 48 8.53 25.11 0.25
N LEU A 49 7.39 25.80 0.22
CA LEU A 49 6.09 25.18 -0.03
C LEU A 49 6.04 24.51 -1.41
N MET A 50 6.45 25.20 -2.48
CA MET A 50 6.52 24.62 -3.82
C MET A 50 7.47 23.43 -3.86
N LEU A 51 8.67 23.57 -3.32
CA LEU A 51 9.66 22.50 -3.28
C LEU A 51 9.11 21.27 -2.54
N TRP A 52 8.46 21.49 -1.39
CA TRP A 52 7.84 20.44 -0.61
C TRP A 52 6.66 19.79 -1.32
N VAL A 53 5.71 20.55 -1.86
CA VAL A 53 4.54 20.00 -2.56
C VAL A 53 4.97 19.22 -3.80
N MET A 54 5.89 19.76 -4.60
CA MET A 54 6.36 19.12 -5.83
C MET A 54 7.04 17.78 -5.52
N ASN A 55 7.92 17.75 -4.51
CA ASN A 55 8.56 16.50 -4.06
C ASN A 55 7.54 15.58 -3.39
N GLY A 56 6.64 16.12 -2.58
CA GLY A 56 5.64 15.36 -1.82
C GLY A 56 4.68 14.60 -2.69
N ILE A 57 4.27 15.15 -3.83
CA ILE A 57 3.43 14.44 -4.80
C ILE A 57 4.18 13.23 -5.39
N VAL A 58 5.48 13.35 -5.67
CA VAL A 58 6.30 12.23 -6.18
C VAL A 58 6.39 11.11 -5.14
N PHE A 59 6.72 11.45 -3.88
CA PHE A 59 6.78 10.47 -2.79
C PHE A 59 5.41 9.83 -2.50
N ALA A 60 4.33 10.63 -2.51
CA ALA A 60 2.98 10.13 -2.35
C ALA A 60 2.58 9.18 -3.50
N GLY A 61 2.99 9.49 -4.73
CA GLY A 61 2.77 8.62 -5.90
C GLY A 61 3.46 7.26 -5.77
N VAL A 62 4.71 7.22 -5.30
CA VAL A 62 5.44 5.96 -5.05
C VAL A 62 4.78 5.16 -3.92
N GLN A 63 4.42 5.82 -2.81
CA GLN A 63 3.72 5.15 -1.70
C GLN A 63 2.34 4.64 -2.11
N PHE A 64 1.64 5.36 -2.99
CA PHE A 64 0.39 4.92 -3.58
C PHE A 64 0.59 3.66 -4.44
N ALA A 65 1.52 3.69 -5.39
CA ALA A 65 1.78 2.57 -6.28
C ALA A 65 2.18 1.32 -5.49
N TRP A 66 3.04 1.47 -4.48
CA TRP A 66 3.41 0.39 -3.59
C TRP A 66 2.23 -0.15 -2.79
N ALA A 67 1.39 0.72 -2.23
CA ALA A 67 0.20 0.30 -1.48
C ALA A 67 -0.80 -0.46 -2.36
N ILE A 68 -0.98 -0.08 -3.63
CA ILE A 68 -1.83 -0.78 -4.59
C ILE A 68 -1.28 -2.18 -4.89
N MET A 69 0.01 -2.29 -5.22
CA MET A 69 0.64 -3.59 -5.49
C MET A 69 0.62 -4.49 -4.25
N ALA A 70 0.86 -3.93 -3.06
CA ALA A 70 0.82 -4.68 -1.80
C ALA A 70 -0.61 -5.08 -1.37
N MET A 71 -1.65 -4.41 -1.88
CA MET A 71 -3.05 -4.85 -1.68
C MET A 71 -3.41 -5.98 -2.64
N ALA A 72 -2.95 -5.93 -3.90
CA ALA A 72 -3.14 -7.02 -4.86
C ALA A 72 -2.57 -8.35 -4.35
N ASP A 73 -1.41 -8.32 -3.68
CA ASP A 73 -0.80 -9.50 -3.05
C ASP A 73 -1.54 -10.01 -1.80
N ARG A 74 -2.49 -9.24 -1.24
CA ARG A 74 -3.18 -9.57 0.02
C ARG A 74 -4.61 -10.07 -0.17
N ASP A 75 -5.19 -9.86 -1.35
CA ASP A 75 -6.58 -10.24 -1.65
C ASP A 75 -6.74 -11.65 -2.26
N ASP A 76 -5.65 -12.41 -2.47
CA ASP A 76 -5.72 -13.83 -2.86
C ASP A 76 -5.14 -14.78 -1.79
N PRO A 77 -5.94 -15.26 -0.82
CA PRO A 77 -5.86 -16.67 -0.46
C PRO A 77 -6.39 -17.48 -1.65
N PRO A 78 -5.74 -18.59 -2.08
CA PRO A 78 -6.44 -19.53 -2.94
C PRO A 78 -7.74 -19.89 -2.21
N GLU A 79 -8.90 -19.76 -2.87
CA GLU A 79 -10.14 -20.38 -2.39
C GLU A 79 -9.84 -21.87 -2.26
N GLY A 80 -9.38 -22.26 -1.07
CA GLY A 80 -9.21 -23.64 -0.68
C GLY A 80 -10.59 -24.23 -0.80
N GLY A 81 -10.78 -25.02 -1.86
CA GLY A 81 -12.02 -25.74 -2.09
C GLY A 81 -12.44 -26.37 -0.79
N GLN A 82 -13.58 -25.93 -0.26
CA GLN A 82 -14.26 -26.62 0.83
C GLN A 82 -14.35 -28.08 0.39
N PRO A 83 -13.67 -29.03 1.06
CA PRO A 83 -13.89 -30.43 0.76
C PRO A 83 -15.35 -30.68 1.10
N VAL A 84 -16.20 -30.75 0.08
CA VAL A 84 -17.60 -31.15 0.26
C VAL A 84 -17.53 -32.55 0.86
N PRO A 85 -17.99 -32.77 2.09
CA PRO A 85 -18.00 -34.10 2.68
C PRO A 85 -18.99 -34.92 1.86
N VAL A 86 -18.48 -35.70 0.90
CA VAL A 86 -19.29 -36.67 0.18
C VAL A 86 -19.53 -37.78 1.18
N ALA A 87 -20.75 -37.83 1.73
CA ALA A 87 -21.18 -38.93 2.57
C ALA A 87 -21.18 -40.20 1.70
N VAL A 88 -20.14 -41.01 1.84
CA VAL A 88 -20.11 -42.35 1.25
C VAL A 88 -21.08 -43.19 2.06
N GLU A 89 -22.31 -43.30 1.55
CA GLU A 89 -23.29 -44.31 1.96
C GLU A 89 -22.61 -45.67 1.75
N LYS A 90 -22.13 -46.25 2.85
CA LYS A 90 -21.55 -47.58 2.88
C LYS A 90 -22.65 -48.55 2.47
N ARG A 91 -22.71 -48.90 1.18
CA ARG A 91 -23.56 -49.97 0.63
C ARG A 91 -23.37 -51.18 1.53
N ARG A 92 -24.36 -51.45 2.39
CA ARG A 92 -24.43 -52.66 3.18
C ARG A 92 -24.41 -53.82 2.20
N ASP A 93 -23.33 -54.57 2.33
CA ASP A 93 -23.06 -55.84 1.70
C ASP A 93 -24.34 -56.69 1.74
N HIS A 94 -24.96 -56.86 0.58
CA HIS A 94 -26.02 -57.85 0.35
C HIS A 94 -25.36 -59.23 0.30
N GLN A 95 -24.68 -59.59 1.38
CA GLN A 95 -24.06 -60.88 1.63
C GLN A 95 -24.90 -61.61 2.68
N ALA A 96 -26.14 -61.92 2.29
CA ALA A 96 -27.05 -62.90 2.88
C ALA A 96 -28.20 -62.97 1.87
N THR A 97 -28.42 -64.02 1.07
CA THR A 97 -28.22 -65.45 1.27
C THR A 97 -28.27 -66.15 -0.09
N VAL A 98 -27.17 -66.74 -0.54
CA VAL A 98 -27.22 -67.87 -1.47
C VAL A 98 -26.82 -69.08 -0.62
N GLY A 99 -27.82 -69.81 -0.14
CA GLY A 99 -27.69 -71.07 0.57
C GLY A 99 -28.67 -72.05 -0.05
N TYR A 100 -28.10 -73.15 -0.55
CA TYR A 100 -28.76 -74.31 -1.16
C TYR A 100 -29.84 -74.94 -0.28
#